data_AF-A0A9P3UTX6-F1
#
_entry.id   AF-A0A9P3UTX6-F1
#
_cell.length_a   1.000
_cell.length_b   1.000
_cell.length_c   1.000
_cell.angle_alpha   90.00
_cell.angle_beta   90.00
_cell.angle_gamma   90.00
#
_symmetry.space_group_name_H-M   'P 1'
#
loop_
_entity.id
_entity.type
_entity.pdbx_description
1 polymer ?
#
loop_
_entity_poly.entity_id
_entity_poly.type
_entity_poly.pdbx_seq_one_letter_code
_entity_poly.pdbx_strand_id
1 'polypeptide(L)'
;MIASKVVALVAFAVSVHAASVGGFNTTSADFVPFLAMGQVAAVELFGSRNTQTRLIAQDLNGAIAQYGIVNGPFTTGQTQFGSILVPATEDILHGTPIAFTAIGNADQGFHVYFLSSSNRLREYKWTATVGGRYGSGTQCPECIDNMGYTVATGSNQWLYALENPTTNVLRVGFVSPGIPGTIVEAVKVNDASPWQLAPLPN
;
A
#
# COMPACT_ATOMS: atom_id res chain seq x y z
N MET A 1 -52.90 -33.82 10.93
CA MET A 1 -51.87 -33.90 9.87
C MET A 1 -50.87 -32.78 10.10
N ILE A 2 -49.68 -33.11 10.63
CA ILE A 2 -48.62 -32.14 10.92
C ILE A 2 -47.57 -32.31 9.82
N ALA A 3 -47.43 -31.33 8.94
CA ALA A 3 -46.44 -31.35 7.87
C ALA A 3 -45.09 -30.87 8.41
N SER A 4 -44.14 -31.79 8.61
CA SER A 4 -42.74 -31.49 8.87
C SER A 4 -42.12 -30.80 7.66
N LYS A 5 -41.68 -29.56 7.82
CA LYS A 5 -40.84 -28.86 6.83
C LYS A 5 -39.39 -29.31 7.02
N VAL A 6 -38.88 -30.06 6.05
CA VAL A 6 -37.45 -30.40 5.95
C VAL A 6 -36.71 -29.17 5.42
N VAL A 7 -35.81 -28.62 6.23
CA VAL A 7 -34.87 -27.57 5.80
C VAL A 7 -33.65 -28.25 5.22
N ALA A 8 -33.44 -28.14 3.91
CA ALA A 8 -32.24 -28.62 3.25
C ALA A 8 -31.09 -27.63 3.49
N LEU A 9 -30.06 -28.06 4.21
CA LEU A 9 -28.83 -27.31 4.40
C LEU A 9 -27.98 -27.49 3.12
N VAL A 10 -27.92 -26.46 2.27
CA VAL A 10 -27.03 -26.46 1.10
C VAL A 10 -25.63 -26.12 1.57
N ALA A 11 -24.77 -27.14 1.71
CA ALA A 11 -23.35 -26.96 1.94
C ALA A 11 -22.69 -26.46 0.64
N PHE A 12 -22.35 -25.17 0.58
CA PHE A 12 -21.45 -24.66 -0.44
C PHE A 12 -20.03 -25.10 -0.10
N ALA A 13 -19.53 -26.13 -0.78
CA ALA A 13 -18.11 -26.45 -0.78
C ALA A 13 -17.39 -25.36 -1.57
N VAL A 14 -16.84 -24.36 -0.88
CA VAL A 14 -15.91 -23.41 -1.49
C VAL A 14 -14.59 -24.15 -1.67
N SER A 15 -14.28 -24.54 -2.90
CA SER A 15 -12.99 -25.11 -3.26
C SER A 15 -11.92 -24.02 -3.14
N VAL A 16 -11.26 -23.95 -1.99
CA VAL A 16 -10.07 -23.10 -1.82
C VAL A 16 -8.96 -23.72 -2.64
N HIS A 17 -8.73 -23.20 -3.85
CA HIS A 17 -7.49 -23.48 -4.57
C HIS A 17 -6.39 -22.71 -3.83
N ALA A 18 -5.62 -23.41 -3.00
CA ALA A 18 -4.35 -22.91 -2.54
C ALA A 18 -3.46 -22.73 -3.78
N ALA A 19 -3.40 -21.51 -4.31
CA ALA A 19 -2.36 -21.14 -5.26
C ALA A 19 -1.06 -21.14 -4.46
N SER A 20 -0.29 -22.23 -4.58
CA SER A 20 1.10 -22.22 -4.17
C SER A 20 1.79 -21.11 -4.96
N VAL A 21 2.49 -20.22 -4.27
CA VAL A 21 3.40 -19.23 -4.88
C VAL A 21 4.61 -20.00 -5.38
N GLY A 22 4.41 -20.77 -6.46
CA GLY A 22 5.45 -21.49 -7.17
C GLY A 22 6.21 -20.53 -8.09
N GLY A 23 7.53 -20.68 -8.12
CA GLY A 23 8.46 -19.79 -8.84
C GLY A 23 8.00 -19.42 -10.25
N PHE A 24 8.07 -18.13 -10.55
CA PHE A 24 7.75 -17.55 -11.85
C PHE A 24 8.80 -17.99 -12.89
N ASN A 25 8.54 -19.09 -13.59
CA ASN A 25 9.19 -19.42 -14.85
C ASN A 25 8.11 -19.57 -15.93
N THR A 26 7.74 -18.47 -16.58
CA THR A 26 7.05 -18.51 -17.88
C THR A 26 7.46 -17.34 -18.76
N THR A 27 7.72 -17.68 -20.03
CA THR A 27 7.71 -16.80 -21.20
C THR A 27 6.54 -15.81 -21.16
N SER A 28 6.80 -14.53 -21.50
CA SER A 28 5.86 -13.38 -21.55
C SER A 28 4.39 -13.71 -21.25
N ALA A 29 3.98 -13.56 -19.98
CA ALA A 29 2.59 -13.69 -19.59
C ALA A 29 1.84 -12.36 -19.84
N ASP A 30 0.75 -12.40 -20.61
CA ASP A 30 -0.13 -11.25 -20.90
C ASP A 30 -1.01 -10.81 -19.71
N PHE A 31 -0.91 -11.51 -18.58
CA PHE A 31 -1.69 -11.24 -17.38
C PHE A 31 -0.86 -11.47 -16.12
N VAL A 32 -1.14 -10.67 -15.09
CA VAL A 32 -0.59 -10.84 -13.75
C VAL A 32 -1.72 -11.32 -12.84
N PRO A 33 -1.71 -12.57 -12.34
CA PRO A 33 -2.71 -13.00 -11.39
C PRO A 33 -2.59 -12.14 -10.13
N PHE A 34 -3.67 -11.43 -9.83
CA PHE A 34 -3.69 -10.41 -8.80
C PHE A 34 -5.02 -10.53 -8.03
N LEU A 35 -4.93 -10.85 -6.75
CA LEU A 35 -6.06 -10.92 -5.84
C LEU A 35 -5.83 -9.89 -4.74
N ALA A 36 -6.42 -8.72 -4.92
CA ALA A 36 -6.33 -7.64 -3.95
C ALA A 36 -7.61 -7.50 -3.14
N MET A 37 -7.42 -7.10 -1.90
CA MET A 37 -8.45 -6.60 -1.01
C MET A 37 -8.35 -5.08 -0.98
N GLY A 38 -9.43 -4.40 -1.38
CA GLY A 38 -9.50 -2.93 -1.32
C GLY A 38 -8.83 -2.23 -2.50
N GLN A 39 -8.18 -1.10 -2.21
CA GLN A 39 -7.63 -0.19 -3.22
C GLN A 39 -6.25 -0.66 -3.71
N VAL A 40 -5.90 -0.25 -4.93
CA VAL A 40 -4.61 -0.52 -5.57
C VAL A 40 -3.92 0.81 -5.81
N ALA A 41 -2.66 0.91 -5.37
CA ALA A 41 -1.79 2.01 -5.72
C ALA A 41 -0.89 1.60 -6.89
N ALA A 42 -0.60 2.54 -7.78
CA ALA A 42 0.34 2.35 -8.87
C ALA A 42 1.32 3.51 -8.92
N VAL A 43 2.58 3.21 -9.22
CA VAL A 43 3.61 4.22 -9.46
C VAL A 43 4.50 3.79 -10.61
N GLU A 44 4.94 4.77 -11.40
CA GLU A 44 6.01 4.58 -12.37
C GLU A 44 7.33 5.02 -11.73
N LEU A 45 8.28 4.09 -11.68
CA LEU A 45 9.61 4.32 -11.15
C LEU A 45 10.61 4.39 -12.30
N PHE A 46 11.28 5.53 -12.42
CA PHE A 46 12.36 5.72 -13.38
C PHE A 46 13.66 5.21 -12.74
N GLY A 47 14.07 4.00 -13.13
CA GLY A 47 15.36 3.44 -12.74
C GLY A 47 16.48 3.88 -13.69
N SER A 48 17.73 3.73 -13.26
CA SER A 48 18.92 4.01 -14.09
C SER A 48 19.04 3.11 -15.33
N ARG A 49 18.39 1.93 -15.30
CA ARG A 49 18.48 0.92 -16.36
C ARG A 49 17.17 0.69 -17.10
N ASN A 50 16.03 0.79 -16.42
CA ASN A 50 14.71 0.55 -16.98
C ASN A 50 13.64 1.34 -16.20
N THR A 51 12.59 1.78 -16.90
CA THR A 51 11.37 2.25 -16.25
C THR A 51 10.54 1.05 -15.79
N GLN A 52 10.03 1.11 -14.57
CA GLN A 52 9.27 0.03 -13.96
C GLN A 52 7.97 0.56 -13.38
N THR A 53 6.85 -0.08 -13.70
CA THR A 53 5.59 0.16 -12.99
C THR A 53 5.55 -0.74 -11.76
N ARG A 54 5.19 -0.18 -10.62
CA ARG A 54 4.87 -0.93 -9.41
C ARG A 54 3.38 -0.87 -9.17
N LEU A 55 2.76 -2.04 -9.00
CA LEU A 55 1.41 -2.16 -8.45
C LEU A 55 1.51 -2.60 -7.00
N ILE A 56 0.83 -1.90 -6.11
CA ILE A 56 0.86 -2.14 -4.66
C ILE A 56 -0.56 -2.36 -4.20
N ALA A 57 -0.79 -3.46 -3.49
CA ALA A 57 -2.11 -3.78 -2.98
C ALA A 57 -2.05 -4.70 -1.78
N GLN A 58 -3.13 -4.71 -1.01
CA GLN A 58 -3.30 -5.65 0.08
C GLN A 58 -3.74 -7.02 -0.45
N ASP A 59 -3.05 -8.09 -0.08
CA ASP A 59 -3.44 -9.45 -0.39
C ASP A 59 -4.59 -9.93 0.51
N LEU A 60 -5.13 -11.11 0.21
CA LEU A 60 -6.22 -11.70 1.00
C LEU A 60 -5.80 -12.12 2.42
N ASN A 61 -4.49 -12.20 2.69
CA ASN A 61 -3.93 -12.51 4.01
C ASN A 61 -3.70 -11.24 4.84
N GLY A 62 -4.04 -10.05 4.31
CA GLY A 62 -3.90 -8.76 4.97
C GLY A 62 -2.53 -8.10 4.80
N ALA A 63 -1.54 -8.76 4.18
CA ALA A 63 -0.24 -8.18 3.89
C ALA A 63 -0.33 -7.22 2.70
N ILE A 64 0.56 -6.22 2.61
CA ILE A 64 0.67 -5.39 1.41
C ILE A 64 1.77 -5.95 0.54
N ALA A 65 1.42 -6.34 -0.68
CA ALA A 65 2.32 -6.86 -1.69
C ALA A 65 2.63 -5.81 -2.76
N GLN A 66 3.78 -5.97 -3.41
CA GLN A 66 4.15 -5.23 -4.61
C GLN A 66 4.40 -6.17 -5.79
N TYR A 67 4.06 -5.70 -6.97
CA TYR A 67 4.29 -6.37 -8.25
C TYR A 67 5.04 -5.41 -9.18
N GLY A 68 6.20 -5.84 -9.65
CA GLY A 68 7.02 -5.10 -10.59
C GLY A 68 6.70 -5.49 -12.02
N ILE A 69 6.36 -4.52 -12.86
CA ILE A 69 6.16 -4.67 -14.30
C ILE A 69 7.25 -3.87 -15.01
N VAL A 70 7.99 -4.51 -15.91
CA VAL A 70 9.08 -3.92 -16.69
C VAL A 70 8.72 -3.85 -18.17
N ASN A 71 9.49 -3.07 -18.93
CA ASN A 71 9.31 -2.85 -20.37
C ASN A 71 8.07 -2.02 -20.72
N GLY A 72 7.77 -1.02 -19.87
CA GLY A 72 6.93 0.14 -20.18
C GLY A 72 5.45 0.00 -19.80
N PRO A 73 4.84 0.98 -19.12
CA PRO A 73 3.39 0.98 -18.81
C PRO A 73 2.48 1.09 -20.05
N PHE A 74 3.06 1.45 -21.20
CA PHE A 74 2.34 1.74 -22.46
C PHE A 74 2.78 0.85 -23.63
N THR A 75 3.56 -0.19 -23.35
CA THR A 75 4.06 -1.17 -24.32
C THR A 75 3.80 -2.60 -23.79
N THR A 76 4.37 -3.63 -24.42
CA THR A 76 4.24 -5.02 -23.93
C THR A 76 5.02 -5.18 -22.62
N GLY A 77 4.36 -4.90 -21.51
CA GLY A 77 4.90 -5.06 -20.17
C GLY A 77 5.11 -6.54 -19.81
N GLN A 78 6.12 -6.81 -19.00
CA GLN A 78 6.38 -8.14 -18.44
C GLN A 78 6.44 -8.07 -16.93
N THR A 79 5.76 -8.99 -16.25
CA THR A 79 5.93 -9.17 -14.80
C THR A 79 7.38 -9.56 -14.54
N GLN A 80 8.06 -8.76 -13.73
CA GLN A 80 9.42 -9.06 -13.30
C GLN A 80 9.42 -9.81 -11.97
N PHE A 81 8.57 -9.40 -11.03
CA PHE A 81 8.54 -10.00 -9.69
C PHE A 81 7.24 -9.68 -8.95
N GLY A 82 6.95 -10.50 -7.93
CA GLY A 82 6.00 -10.20 -6.87
C GLY A 82 6.65 -10.44 -5.51
N SER A 83 6.42 -9.57 -4.54
CA SER A 83 6.94 -9.76 -3.19
C SER A 83 6.05 -9.10 -2.14
N ILE A 84 6.06 -9.65 -0.92
CA ILE A 84 5.46 -8.97 0.23
C ILE A 84 6.30 -7.74 0.54
N LEU A 85 5.63 -6.60 0.68
CA LEU A 85 6.21 -5.31 1.00
C LEU A 85 6.07 -5.02 2.49
N VAL A 86 4.82 -4.99 2.97
CA VAL A 86 4.46 -4.84 4.39
C VAL A 86 3.90 -6.18 4.86
N PRO A 87 4.55 -6.85 5.82
CA PRO A 87 4.07 -8.14 6.31
C PRO A 87 2.75 -7.98 7.08
N ALA A 88 1.87 -8.99 7.00
CA ALA A 88 0.60 -9.00 7.73
C ALA A 88 0.74 -8.99 9.27
N THR A 89 1.96 -9.15 9.80
CA THR A 89 2.26 -8.98 11.22
C THR A 89 2.20 -7.51 11.66
N GLU A 90 2.20 -6.58 10.72
CA GLU A 90 1.90 -5.18 11.00
C GLU A 90 0.40 -4.99 11.29
N ASP A 91 0.06 -4.05 12.16
CA ASP A 91 -1.33 -3.61 12.36
C ASP A 91 -1.81 -2.87 11.10
N ILE A 92 -2.48 -3.59 10.20
CA ILE A 92 -3.01 -3.13 8.92
C ILE A 92 -4.54 -3.33 8.92
N LEU A 93 -5.31 -2.30 8.57
CA LEU A 93 -6.74 -2.40 8.35
C LEU A 93 -7.04 -3.31 7.14
N HIS A 94 -8.04 -4.17 7.24
CA HIS A 94 -8.49 -4.95 6.08
C HIS A 94 -9.18 -4.05 5.05
N GLY A 95 -8.75 -4.12 3.79
CA GLY A 95 -9.22 -3.23 2.71
C GLY A 95 -8.70 -1.79 2.84
N THR A 96 -7.56 -1.62 3.50
CA THR A 96 -6.98 -0.30 3.77
C THR A 96 -6.74 0.50 2.48
N PRO A 97 -6.99 1.82 2.46
CA PRO A 97 -6.46 2.66 1.40
C PRO A 97 -4.93 2.61 1.45
N ILE A 98 -4.29 2.62 0.28
CA ILE A 98 -2.84 2.56 0.16
C ILE A 98 -2.38 3.78 -0.63
N ALA A 99 -1.39 4.49 -0.10
CA ALA A 99 -0.62 5.46 -0.86
C ALA A 99 0.85 5.04 -0.93
N PHE A 100 1.51 5.39 -2.02
CA PHE A 100 2.89 5.00 -2.29
C PHE A 100 3.64 6.18 -2.89
N THR A 101 4.89 6.40 -2.45
CA THR A 101 5.83 7.31 -3.13
C THR A 101 7.23 6.72 -3.13
N ALA A 102 8.03 7.08 -4.11
CA ALA A 102 9.41 6.63 -4.26
C ALA A 102 10.38 7.69 -3.74
N ILE A 103 11.40 7.24 -3.02
CA ILE A 103 12.47 8.09 -2.53
C ILE A 103 13.44 8.33 -3.67
N GLY A 104 13.33 9.48 -4.32
CA GLY A 104 14.12 9.79 -5.52
C GLY A 104 13.84 8.82 -6.68
N ASN A 105 14.69 7.80 -6.89
CA ASN A 105 14.55 6.82 -7.96
C ASN A 105 14.19 5.40 -7.46
N ALA A 106 13.92 4.49 -8.40
CA ALA A 106 13.50 3.11 -8.12
C ALA A 106 14.45 2.32 -7.21
N ASP A 107 15.72 2.69 -7.19
CA ASP A 107 16.81 1.97 -6.51
C ASP A 107 17.11 2.56 -5.13
N GLN A 108 16.57 3.72 -4.79
CA GLN A 108 16.92 4.48 -3.59
C GLN A 108 16.01 4.17 -2.40
N GLY A 109 14.71 4.05 -2.64
CA GLY A 109 13.77 3.76 -1.57
C GLY A 109 12.31 3.98 -1.94
N PHE A 110 11.43 3.69 -0.99
CA PHE A 110 10.01 4.03 -1.09
C PHE A 110 9.35 4.16 0.28
N HIS A 111 8.22 4.84 0.28
CA HIS A 111 7.29 4.96 1.40
C HIS A 111 5.94 4.37 1.01
N VAL A 112 5.38 3.56 1.91
CA VAL A 112 4.03 2.99 1.80
C VAL A 112 3.22 3.48 2.97
N TYR A 113 2.10 4.14 2.68
CA TYR A 113 1.19 4.63 3.70
C TYR A 113 -0.10 3.82 3.68
N PHE A 114 -0.57 3.45 4.85
CA PHE A 114 -1.77 2.65 5.05
C PHE A 114 -2.40 2.97 6.40
N LEU A 115 -3.64 2.53 6.60
CA LEU A 115 -4.33 2.63 7.88
C LEU A 115 -4.14 1.38 8.72
N SER A 116 -3.99 1.58 10.02
CA SER A 116 -4.09 0.55 11.06
C SER A 116 -5.53 0.12 11.32
N SER A 117 -5.75 -0.99 12.03
CA SER A 117 -7.08 -1.41 12.48
C SER A 117 -7.81 -0.36 13.32
N SER A 118 -7.07 0.56 13.94
CA SER A 118 -7.58 1.71 14.72
C SER A 118 -7.72 2.99 13.89
N ASN A 119 -7.68 2.91 12.55
CA ASN A 119 -7.75 4.02 11.61
C ASN A 119 -6.67 5.09 11.84
N ARG A 120 -5.49 4.65 12.30
CA ARG A 120 -4.31 5.52 12.38
C ARG A 120 -3.49 5.40 11.12
N LEU A 121 -2.96 6.52 10.65
CA LEU A 121 -2.04 6.57 9.54
C LEU A 121 -0.71 5.95 9.94
N ARG A 122 -0.24 4.99 9.15
CA ARG A 122 1.01 4.26 9.34
C ARG A 122 1.88 4.36 8.08
N GLU A 123 3.18 4.19 8.26
CA GLU A 123 4.17 4.23 7.21
C GLU A 123 5.11 3.04 7.30
N TYR A 124 5.28 2.34 6.18
CA TYR A 124 6.34 1.36 5.98
C TYR A 124 7.35 1.93 4.99
N LYS A 125 8.61 1.97 5.40
CA LYS A 125 9.68 2.61 4.63
C LYS A 125 10.73 1.58 4.23
N TRP A 126 11.22 1.67 3.01
CA TRP A 126 12.40 0.92 2.58
C TRP A 126 13.40 1.88 1.97
N THR A 127 14.68 1.69 2.30
CA THR A 127 15.76 2.49 1.74
C THR A 127 16.97 1.61 1.45
N ALA A 128 17.68 1.89 0.36
CA ALA A 128 18.91 1.18 0.03
C ALA A 128 20.05 1.56 0.98
N THR A 129 20.11 2.83 1.43
CA THR A 129 21.21 3.39 2.24
C THR A 129 21.41 2.67 3.57
N VAL A 130 20.34 2.15 4.17
CA VAL A 130 20.39 1.52 5.50
C VAL A 130 20.21 0.01 5.45
N GLY A 131 20.37 -0.58 4.26
CA GLY A 131 20.50 -2.03 4.07
C GLY A 131 19.25 -2.85 4.37
N GLY A 132 18.07 -2.24 4.50
CA GLY A 132 16.90 -2.99 4.92
C GLY A 132 15.58 -2.22 5.01
N ARG A 133 14.52 -3.01 5.13
CA ARG A 133 13.13 -2.57 5.32
C ARG A 133 12.96 -2.07 6.75
N TYR A 134 12.41 -0.88 6.91
CA TYR A 134 11.92 -0.40 8.19
C TYR A 134 10.49 -0.89 8.37
N GLY A 135 10.27 -1.69 9.41
CA GLY A 135 8.94 -1.89 9.94
C GLY A 135 8.34 -0.56 10.41
N SER A 136 7.03 -0.56 10.57
CA SER A 136 6.31 0.63 11.00
C SER A 136 6.38 0.82 12.53
N GLY A 137 6.10 2.01 13.05
CA GLY A 137 6.16 2.30 14.49
C GLY A 137 7.58 2.45 15.06
N THR A 138 7.91 1.73 16.14
CA THR A 138 9.16 1.96 16.91
C THR A 138 10.45 1.63 16.16
N GLN A 139 10.35 0.83 15.10
CA GLN A 139 11.47 0.51 14.22
C GLN A 139 11.81 1.68 13.27
N CYS A 140 10.92 2.67 13.16
CA CYS A 140 11.10 3.87 12.35
C CYS A 140 10.68 5.11 13.17
N PRO A 141 11.56 5.64 14.04
CA PRO A 141 11.25 6.80 14.87
C PRO A 141 10.84 8.04 14.06
N GLU A 142 11.31 8.14 12.82
CA GLU A 142 10.99 9.24 11.91
C GLU A 142 9.73 9.01 11.07
N CYS A 143 9.09 7.84 11.17
CA CYS A 143 7.88 7.51 10.42
C CYS A 143 6.63 8.19 10.99
N ILE A 144 5.63 8.36 10.13
CA ILE A 144 4.38 9.06 10.44
C ILE A 144 3.57 8.41 11.56
N ASP A 145 3.79 7.12 11.83
CA ASP A 145 3.15 6.35 12.92
C ASP A 145 3.22 7.08 14.26
N ASN A 146 4.36 7.73 14.53
CA ASN A 146 4.63 8.37 15.81
C ASN A 146 3.83 9.66 16.01
N MET A 147 3.15 10.16 14.98
CA MET A 147 2.28 11.34 15.07
C MET A 147 0.89 11.01 15.57
N GLY A 148 0.47 9.74 15.48
CA GLY A 148 -0.87 9.33 15.90
C GLY A 148 -2.01 9.95 15.10
N TYR A 149 -1.75 10.39 13.86
CA TYR A 149 -2.80 10.93 12.99
C TYR A 149 -3.88 9.89 12.73
N THR A 150 -5.13 10.27 12.93
CA THR A 150 -6.29 9.45 12.65
C THR A 150 -6.95 9.89 11.36
N VAL A 151 -7.53 8.94 10.65
CA VAL A 151 -8.28 9.16 9.41
C VAL A 151 -9.76 8.90 9.69
N ALA A 152 -10.64 9.63 9.01
CA ALA A 152 -12.09 9.42 9.12
C ALA A 152 -12.44 7.94 8.87
N THR A 153 -13.43 7.41 9.60
CA THR A 153 -13.90 6.03 9.43
C THR A 153 -15.03 5.94 8.40
N GLY A 154 -15.25 4.75 7.86
CA GLY A 154 -16.36 4.46 6.93
C GLY A 154 -15.92 4.27 5.48
N SER A 155 -16.87 4.39 4.54
CA SER A 155 -16.65 4.03 3.13
C SER A 155 -15.79 5.01 2.32
N ASN A 156 -15.53 6.21 2.85
CA ASN A 156 -14.85 7.29 2.13
C ASN A 156 -13.40 7.48 2.59
N GLN A 157 -12.70 6.37 2.86
CA GLN A 157 -11.29 6.39 3.20
C GLN A 157 -10.43 6.45 1.93
N TRP A 158 -9.56 7.44 1.85
CA TRP A 158 -8.60 7.59 0.76
C TRP A 158 -7.29 8.17 1.33
N LEU A 159 -6.19 7.84 0.65
CA LEU A 159 -4.86 8.35 0.92
C LEU A 159 -4.21 8.79 -0.40
N TYR A 160 -3.36 9.81 -0.35
CA TYR A 160 -2.35 10.02 -1.38
C TYR A 160 -1.01 10.37 -0.73
N ALA A 161 0.06 10.15 -1.48
CA ALA A 161 1.40 10.53 -1.08
C ALA A 161 2.10 11.19 -2.25
N LEU A 162 2.85 12.24 -1.95
CA LEU A 162 3.66 12.98 -2.91
C LEU A 162 5.04 13.19 -2.31
N GLU A 163 6.07 13.02 -3.12
CA GLU A 163 7.43 13.39 -2.77
C GLU A 163 7.99 14.33 -3.83
N ASN A 164 8.61 15.42 -3.37
CA ASN A 164 9.43 16.24 -4.25
C ASN A 164 10.86 15.66 -4.27
N PRO A 165 11.33 15.08 -5.39
CA PRO A 165 12.63 14.42 -5.43
C PRO A 165 13.82 15.39 -5.39
N THR A 166 13.59 16.70 -5.52
CA THR A 166 14.65 17.72 -5.42
C THR A 166 14.81 18.23 -3.99
N THR A 167 13.70 18.38 -3.26
CA THR A 167 13.71 18.92 -1.89
C THR A 167 13.52 17.87 -0.81
N ASN A 168 13.22 16.62 -1.18
CA ASN A 168 12.82 15.50 -0.31
C ASN A 168 11.63 15.83 0.61
N VAL A 169 10.79 16.78 0.17
CA VAL A 169 9.56 17.12 0.89
C VAL A 169 8.52 16.04 0.59
N LEU A 170 8.09 15.35 1.64
CA LEU A 170 7.02 14.36 1.65
C LEU A 170 5.71 15.00 2.08
N ARG A 171 4.62 14.67 1.39
CA ARG A 171 3.26 15.01 1.77
C ARG A 171 2.38 13.77 1.73
N VAL A 172 1.55 13.61 2.75
CA VAL A 172 0.56 12.53 2.84
C VAL A 172 -0.80 13.15 3.10
N GLY A 173 -1.70 13.04 2.13
CA GLY A 173 -3.07 13.49 2.26
C GLY A 173 -3.99 12.38 2.75
N PHE A 174 -4.91 12.72 3.65
CA PHE A 174 -5.91 11.80 4.19
C PHE A 174 -7.21 12.54 4.55
N VAL A 175 -8.30 11.78 4.67
CA VAL A 175 -9.61 12.32 5.03
C VAL A 175 -9.60 12.82 6.47
N SER A 176 -10.04 14.06 6.68
CA SER A 176 -10.15 14.65 8.01
C SER A 176 -11.15 13.89 8.90
N PRO A 177 -10.77 13.41 10.09
CA PRO A 177 -11.72 12.81 11.04
C PRO A 177 -12.64 13.85 11.69
N GLY A 178 -12.23 15.12 11.73
CA GLY A 178 -12.95 16.19 12.44
C GLY A 178 -13.84 17.06 11.56
N ILE A 179 -13.63 17.04 10.24
CA ILE A 179 -14.36 17.89 9.30
C ILE A 179 -14.79 17.04 8.09
N PRO A 180 -16.03 16.53 8.08
CA PRO A 180 -16.51 15.64 7.03
C PRO A 180 -16.31 16.21 5.62
N GLY A 181 -15.86 15.36 4.69
CA GLY A 181 -15.68 15.73 3.28
C GLY A 181 -14.44 16.59 2.98
N THR A 182 -13.54 16.76 3.94
CA THR A 182 -12.30 17.52 3.73
C THR A 182 -11.05 16.66 3.82
N ILE A 183 -9.97 17.20 3.26
CA ILE A 183 -8.63 16.63 3.18
C ILE A 183 -7.75 17.35 4.20
N VAL A 184 -6.91 16.60 4.91
CA VAL A 184 -5.78 17.13 5.68
C VAL A 184 -4.50 16.55 5.10
N GLU A 185 -3.43 17.33 5.08
CA GLU A 185 -2.09 16.88 4.70
C GLU A 185 -1.15 16.86 5.89
N ALA A 186 -0.42 15.78 6.07
CA ALA A 186 0.82 15.77 6.84
C ALA A 186 2.01 16.06 5.89
N VAL A 187 2.97 16.85 6.34
CA VAL A 187 4.17 17.22 5.59
C VAL A 187 5.43 16.96 6.43
N LYS A 188 6.48 16.49 5.76
CA LYS A 188 7.83 16.34 6.30
C LYS A 188 8.82 16.87 5.27
N VAL A 189 9.75 17.73 5.68
CA VAL A 189 10.69 18.38 4.75
C VAL A 189 11.86 17.47 4.37
N ASN A 190 12.26 16.57 5.26
CA ASN A 190 13.28 15.55 5.08
C ASN A 190 13.24 14.59 6.27
N ASP A 191 14.02 13.51 6.24
CA ASP A 191 14.02 12.49 7.29
C ASP A 191 14.35 12.98 8.70
N ALA A 192 15.12 14.07 8.83
CA ALA A 192 15.47 14.67 10.12
C ALA A 192 14.40 15.63 10.66
N SER A 193 13.43 16.01 9.84
CA SER A 193 12.35 16.92 10.23
C SER A 193 11.18 16.14 10.85
N PRO A 194 10.50 16.67 11.88
CA PRO A 194 9.27 16.06 12.35
C PRO A 194 8.18 16.19 11.29
N TRP A 195 7.26 15.24 11.30
CA TRP A 195 5.99 15.38 10.60
C TRP A 195 5.15 16.48 11.27
N GLN A 196 4.42 17.23 10.45
CA GLN A 196 3.48 18.25 10.92
C GLN A 196 2.29 18.34 9.97
N LEU A 197 1.16 18.89 10.43
CA LEU A 197 0.03 19.18 9.53
C LEU A 197 0.36 20.40 8.67
N ALA A 198 0.19 20.26 7.35
CA ALA A 198 0.38 21.34 6.41
C ALA A 198 -0.86 22.23 6.33
N PRO A 199 -0.72 23.56 6.24
CA PRO A 199 -1.82 24.42 5.84
C PRO A 199 -2.13 24.16 4.37
N LEU A 200 -3.39 23.82 4.08
CA LEU A 200 -3.92 23.78 2.72
C LEU A 200 -4.55 25.15 2.40
N PRO A 201 -4.16 25.81 1.29
CA PRO A 201 -4.84 27.04 0.87
C PRO A 201 -6.29 26.73 0.49
N ASN A 202 -7.19 27.64 0.86
CA ASN A 202 -8.61 27.61 0.47
C ASN A 202 -8.81 28.10 -0.97
#